data_AF-A0A3C2B5Y1-F1
#
_entry.id   AF-A0A3C2B5Y1-F1
#
_cell.length_a   1.000
_cell.length_b   1.000
_cell.length_c   1.000
_cell.angle_alpha   90.00
_cell.angle_beta   90.00
_cell.angle_gamma   90.00
#
_symmetry.space_group_name_H-M   'P 1'
#
loop_
_entity.id
_entity.type
_entity.pdbx_description
1 polymer ?
#
loop_
_entity_poly.entity_id
_entity_poly.type
_entity_poly.pdbx_seq_one_letter_code
_entity_poly.pdbx_strand_id
1 'polypeptide(L)'
;TRPPMPASASASLYPLAEVAATASGYGPIEGVAVGGGSDGNLTAAVGVATLDGLGAVGGGAHADHEYLVVDTLVPRTAFLAALLSEVVLHPR
;
A
#
# COMPACT_ATOMS: atom_id res chain seq x y z
N THR A 1 1.75 9.92 20.52
CA THR A 1 1.58 10.68 19.25
C THR A 1 1.77 9.73 18.08
N ARG A 2 1.25 10.03 16.88
CA ARG A 2 1.53 9.24 15.66
C ARG A 2 2.64 9.95 14.89
N PRO A 3 3.91 9.50 14.95
CA PRO A 3 4.96 10.15 14.18
C PRO A 3 4.72 9.95 12.68
N PRO A 4 5.23 10.85 11.81
CA PRO A 4 5.22 10.63 10.36
C PRO A 4 5.87 9.29 10.00
N MET A 5 5.31 8.58 9.03
CA MET A 5 5.89 7.35 8.51
C MET A 5 7.03 7.70 7.55
N PRO A 6 8.30 7.34 7.85
CA PRO A 6 9.41 7.61 6.94
C PRO A 6 9.38 6.63 5.76
N ALA A 7 9.85 7.06 4.58
CA ALA A 7 9.97 6.19 3.41
C ALA A 7 10.80 4.91 3.67
N SER A 8 11.76 4.97 4.61
CA SER A 8 12.55 3.81 5.03
C SER A 8 11.72 2.67 5.64
N ALA A 9 10.54 2.96 6.20
CA ALA A 9 9.63 1.93 6.74
C ALA A 9 9.12 0.97 5.65
N SER A 10 9.01 1.46 4.41
CA SER A 10 8.52 0.69 3.25
C SER A 10 9.64 0.11 2.39
N ALA A 11 10.90 0.52 2.60
CA ALA A 11 12.02 0.26 1.68
C ALA A 11 12.24 -1.21 1.31
N SER A 12 11.88 -2.11 2.21
CA SER A 12 12.10 -3.55 2.06
C SER A 12 10.83 -4.33 1.69
N LEU A 13 9.66 -3.66 1.65
CA LEU A 13 8.42 -4.23 1.09
C LEU A 13 8.15 -3.70 -0.32
N TYR A 14 8.60 -2.49 -0.64
CA TYR A 14 8.37 -1.86 -1.93
C TYR A 14 8.88 -2.70 -3.13
N PRO A 15 10.09 -3.31 -3.09
CA PRO A 15 10.52 -4.18 -4.19
C PRO A 15 9.62 -5.41 -4.39
N LEU A 16 9.06 -5.98 -3.32
CA LEU A 16 8.10 -7.08 -3.42
C LEU A 16 6.78 -6.61 -4.06
N ALA A 17 6.38 -5.36 -3.80
CA ALA A 17 5.24 -4.76 -4.47
C ALA A 17 5.48 -4.57 -5.97
N GLU A 18 6.69 -4.20 -6.40
CA GLU A 18 7.01 -4.11 -7.84
C GLU A 18 6.93 -5.48 -8.53
N VAL A 19 7.43 -6.53 -7.88
CA VAL A 19 7.32 -7.92 -8.36
C VAL A 19 5.86 -8.34 -8.45
N ALA A 20 5.07 -8.11 -7.40
CA ALA A 20 3.65 -8.44 -7.36
C ALA A 20 2.83 -7.68 -8.41
N ALA A 21 3.15 -6.40 -8.65
CA ALA A 21 2.48 -5.60 -9.67
C ALA A 21 2.74 -6.13 -11.08
N THR A 22 3.96 -6.62 -11.33
CA THR A 22 4.32 -7.32 -12.57
C THR A 22 3.58 -8.66 -12.68
N ALA A 23 3.61 -9.48 -11.65
CA ALA A 23 3.01 -10.82 -11.63
C ALA A 23 1.47 -10.79 -11.81
N SER A 24 0.82 -9.76 -11.28
CA SER A 24 -0.63 -9.57 -11.39
C SER A 24 -1.08 -8.83 -12.65
N GLY A 25 -0.14 -8.30 -13.45
CA GLY A 25 -0.46 -7.45 -14.60
C GLY A 25 -1.04 -6.08 -14.22
N TYR A 26 -0.87 -5.63 -12.98
CA TYR A 26 -1.35 -4.34 -12.48
C TYR A 26 -0.64 -3.16 -13.16
N GLY A 27 0.61 -3.35 -13.55
CA GLY A 27 1.45 -2.33 -14.18
C GLY A 27 2.36 -1.61 -13.17
N PRO A 28 3.06 -0.55 -13.62
CA PRO A 28 4.01 0.18 -12.78
C PRO A 28 3.32 0.82 -11.56
N ILE A 29 4.00 0.80 -10.42
CA ILE A 29 3.57 1.47 -9.19
C ILE A 29 4.52 2.61 -8.84
N GLU A 30 4.01 3.58 -8.09
CA GLU A 30 4.79 4.72 -7.61
C GLU A 30 4.59 4.89 -6.10
N GLY A 31 5.68 5.08 -5.37
CA GLY A 31 5.65 5.51 -3.97
C GLY A 31 5.40 7.01 -3.87
N VAL A 32 4.32 7.41 -3.21
CA VAL A 32 3.93 8.82 -3.07
C VAL A 32 3.92 9.21 -1.60
N ALA A 33 4.55 10.34 -1.27
CA ALA A 33 4.39 10.97 0.02
C ALA A 33 3.08 11.76 0.05
N VAL A 34 2.20 11.42 0.99
CA VAL A 34 0.90 12.08 1.17
C VAL A 34 0.83 12.77 2.53
N GLY A 35 -0.07 13.75 2.65
CA GLY A 35 -0.47 14.28 3.95
C GLY A 35 -1.38 13.32 4.71
N GLY A 36 -1.57 13.57 6.01
CA GLY A 36 -2.43 12.76 6.87
C GLY A 36 -1.68 11.63 7.59
N GLY A 37 -2.42 10.65 8.12
CA GLY A 37 -1.84 9.51 8.82
C GLY A 37 -2.80 8.32 8.80
N SER A 38 -2.23 7.14 8.97
CA SER A 38 -2.92 5.86 9.03
C SER A 38 -2.47 5.08 10.28
N ASP A 39 -2.99 3.87 10.47
CA ASP A 39 -2.44 2.96 11.47
C ASP A 39 -1.06 2.40 11.06
N GLY A 40 -0.66 2.56 9.80
CA GLY A 40 0.70 2.29 9.33
C GLY A 40 1.75 3.17 10.02
N ASN A 41 1.39 4.39 10.46
CA ASN A 41 2.27 5.22 11.28
C ASN A 41 2.62 4.55 12.61
N LEU A 42 1.71 3.74 13.18
CA LEU A 42 1.94 3.06 14.46
C LEU A 42 2.87 1.87 14.29
N THR A 43 2.66 1.04 13.27
CA THR A 43 3.53 -0.11 12.97
C THR A 43 4.93 0.33 12.59
N ALA A 44 5.04 1.37 11.76
CA ALA A 44 6.33 1.96 11.39
C ALA A 44 7.08 2.52 12.62
N ALA A 45 6.37 3.16 13.56
CA ALA A 45 6.97 3.74 14.76
C ALA A 45 7.61 2.69 15.68
N VAL A 46 7.11 1.45 15.69
CA VAL A 46 7.67 0.34 16.47
C VAL A 46 8.67 -0.50 15.69
N GLY A 47 9.11 -0.04 14.52
CA GLY A 47 10.12 -0.70 13.70
C GLY A 47 9.62 -1.85 12.83
N VAL A 48 8.30 -2.05 12.74
CA VAL A 48 7.71 -3.03 11.84
C VAL A 48 7.71 -2.47 10.42
N ALA A 49 8.25 -3.23 9.49
CA ALA A 49 8.21 -2.86 8.08
C ALA A 49 6.77 -2.69 7.60
N THR A 50 6.50 -1.55 6.98
CA THR A 50 5.13 -1.11 6.70
C THR A 50 5.07 -0.54 5.30
N LEU A 51 4.15 -1.05 4.49
CA LEU A 51 3.75 -0.49 3.20
C LEU A 51 2.29 -0.07 3.33
N ASP A 52 2.01 1.18 3.01
CA ASP A 52 0.68 1.79 3.17
C ASP A 52 0.16 2.29 1.81
N GLY A 53 -1.12 2.69 1.74
CA GLY A 53 -1.75 3.19 0.51
C GLY A 53 -2.26 2.11 -0.44
N LEU A 54 -2.43 0.87 0.05
CA LEU A 54 -2.88 -0.30 -0.73
C LEU A 54 -4.42 -0.43 -0.81
N GLY A 55 -5.17 0.58 -0.35
CA GLY A 55 -6.64 0.58 -0.28
C GLY A 55 -7.35 0.74 -1.64
N ALA A 56 -8.62 1.15 -1.66
CA ALA A 56 -9.35 1.42 -2.90
C ALA A 56 -8.85 2.70 -3.61
N VAL A 57 -9.01 2.79 -4.93
CA VAL A 57 -8.81 4.06 -5.66
C VAL A 57 -10.10 4.86 -5.57
N GLY A 58 -10.00 6.12 -5.17
CA GLY A 58 -11.16 6.95 -4.89
C GLY A 58 -10.79 8.36 -4.48
N GLY A 59 -11.77 9.09 -3.94
CA GLY A 59 -11.60 10.47 -3.50
C GLY A 59 -12.65 10.88 -2.48
N GLY A 60 -12.43 12.04 -1.87
CA GLY A 60 -13.39 12.63 -0.92
C GLY A 60 -13.49 11.88 0.41
N ALA A 61 -12.41 11.25 0.89
CA ALA A 61 -12.42 10.58 2.19
C ALA A 61 -12.97 11.52 3.28
N HIS A 62 -14.01 11.06 3.99
CA HIS A 62 -14.76 11.83 5.00
C HIS A 62 -15.66 12.96 4.46
N ALA A 63 -16.06 12.93 3.19
CA ALA A 63 -16.97 13.90 2.59
C ALA A 63 -18.26 13.24 2.07
N ASP A 64 -19.34 14.02 1.92
CA ASP A 64 -20.61 13.54 1.35
C ASP A 64 -20.47 13.01 -0.09
N HIS A 65 -19.40 13.39 -0.77
CA HIS A 65 -19.05 12.95 -2.12
C HIS A 65 -17.95 11.89 -2.12
N GLU A 66 -17.72 11.18 -1.01
CA GLU A 66 -16.78 10.05 -0.97
C GLU A 66 -17.15 8.98 -2.00
N TYR A 67 -16.18 8.51 -2.77
CA TYR A 67 -16.39 7.50 -3.81
C TYR A 67 -15.16 6.62 -4.04
N LEU A 68 -15.38 5.49 -4.67
CA LEU A 68 -14.34 4.63 -5.23
C LEU A 68 -14.57 4.39 -6.73
N VAL A 69 -13.49 4.07 -7.46
CA VAL A 69 -13.54 3.71 -8.88
C VAL A 69 -13.69 2.19 -9.00
N VAL A 70 -14.90 1.72 -9.34
CA VAL A 70 -15.26 0.29 -9.32
C VAL A 70 -14.35 -0.56 -10.21
N ASP A 71 -13.99 -0.07 -11.40
CA ASP A 71 -13.15 -0.79 -12.36
C ASP A 71 -11.73 -1.07 -11.83
N THR A 72 -11.31 -0.36 -10.77
CA THR A 72 -10.00 -0.59 -10.14
C THR A 72 -10.00 -1.71 -9.10
N LEU A 73 -11.17 -2.15 -8.61
CA LEU A 73 -11.25 -3.08 -7.48
C LEU A 73 -10.62 -4.44 -7.79
N VAL A 74 -10.98 -5.04 -8.93
CA VAL A 74 -10.45 -6.34 -9.34
C VAL A 74 -8.93 -6.30 -9.55
N PRO A 75 -8.36 -5.40 -10.38
CA PRO A 75 -6.91 -5.36 -10.58
C PRO A 75 -6.16 -5.03 -9.28
N ARG A 76 -6.65 -4.13 -8.42
CA ARG A 76 -6.00 -3.86 -7.12
C ARG A 76 -6.03 -5.06 -6.18
N THR A 77 -7.15 -5.78 -6.14
CA THR A 77 -7.26 -6.95 -5.25
C THR A 77 -6.35 -8.08 -5.72
N ALA A 78 -6.24 -8.29 -7.05
CA ALA A 78 -5.28 -9.24 -7.62
C ALA A 78 -3.83 -8.85 -7.29
N PHE A 79 -3.49 -7.56 -7.40
CA PHE A 79 -2.19 -7.04 -6.98
C PHE A 79 -1.92 -7.28 -5.50
N LEU A 80 -2.88 -6.96 -4.62
CA LEU A 80 -2.73 -7.17 -3.17
C LEU A 80 -2.53 -8.66 -2.84
N ALA A 81 -3.28 -9.56 -3.49
CA ALA A 81 -3.11 -10.99 -3.31
C ALA A 81 -1.73 -11.50 -3.76
N ALA A 82 -1.22 -10.97 -4.88
CA ALA A 82 0.14 -11.27 -5.35
C ALA A 82 1.19 -10.75 -4.35
N LEU A 83 1.03 -9.54 -3.81
CA LEU A 83 1.93 -8.97 -2.80
C LEU A 83 1.97 -9.81 -1.52
N LEU A 84 0.81 -10.25 -1.03
CA LEU A 84 0.75 -11.13 0.14
C LEU A 84 1.50 -12.45 -0.12
N SER A 85 1.40 -12.97 -1.34
CA SER A 85 2.13 -14.18 -1.75
C SER A 85 3.64 -13.92 -1.76
N GLU A 86 4.10 -12.80 -2.31
CA GLU A 86 5.53 -12.42 -2.31
C GLU A 86 6.08 -12.27 -0.88
N VAL A 87 5.31 -11.68 0.04
CA VAL A 87 5.71 -11.53 1.46
C VAL A 87 5.82 -12.89 2.16
N VAL A 88 4.91 -13.82 1.87
CA VAL A 88 4.96 -15.18 2.43
C VAL A 88 6.14 -15.98 1.89
N LEU A 89 6.48 -15.81 0.61
CA LEU A 89 7.60 -16.51 -0.04
C LEU A 89 8.97 -15.91 0.33
N HIS A 90 9.01 -14.64 0.74
CA HIS A 90 10.22 -13.93 1.15
C HIS A 90 10.09 -13.42 2.59
N PRO A 91 9.93 -14.32 3.58
CA PRO A 91 9.85 -13.93 4.97
C PRO A 91 11.19 -13.32 5.42
N ARG A 92 11.12 -12.33 6.31
CA ARG A 92 12.29 -11.68 6.90
C ARG A 92 12.78 -12.38 8.15
#